data_AF-A0A9Q0K3C7-F1
#
_entry.id   AF-A0A9Q0K3C7-F1
#
_cell.length_a   1.000
_cell.length_b   1.000
_cell.length_c   1.000
_cell.angle_alpha   90.00
_cell.angle_beta   90.00
_cell.angle_gamma   90.00
#
_symmetry.space_group_name_H-M   'P 1'
#
loop_
_entity.id
_entity.type
_entity.pdbx_description
1 polymer ?
#
loop_
_entity_poly.entity_id
_entity_poly.type
_entity_poly.pdbx_seq_one_letter_code
_entity_poly.pdbx_strand_id
1 'polypeptide(L)'
;MELINNIAKAHGGVSVFGGVGERTREGNDLYMEMKESGVINEQNIAESKVALVYGQMNEPPGARMRVGLTALTMAEYFRDVNEQDVLLFIDNIFRFVQAGSEVSALLGRMPSAVE
;
A
#
# COMPACT_ATOMS: atom_id res chain seq x y z
N MET A 1 -12.99 -0.81 -3.18
CA MET A 1 -12.43 -1.56 -4.31
C MET A 1 -12.95 -1.05 -5.65
N GLU A 2 -14.25 -0.72 -5.77
CA GLU A 2 -14.81 -0.01 -6.94
C GLU A 2 -14.02 1.24 -7.37
N LEU A 3 -13.54 2.05 -6.42
CA LEU A 3 -12.76 3.26 -6.73
C LEU A 3 -11.43 2.92 -7.44
N ILE A 4 -10.71 1.88 -7.00
CA ILE A 4 -9.44 1.50 -7.62
C ILE A 4 -9.69 0.90 -9.00
N ASN A 5 -10.72 0.06 -9.16
CA ASN A 5 -11.07 -0.55 -10.44
C ASN A 5 -11.54 0.51 -11.47
N ASN A 6 -12.41 1.43 -11.05
CA ASN A 6 -12.93 2.49 -11.91
C ASN A 6 -11.84 3.49 -12.30
N ILE A 7 -10.98 3.89 -11.36
CA ILE A 7 -9.92 4.84 -11.66
C ILE A 7 -8.76 4.14 -12.40
N ALA A 8 -8.35 2.92 -12.07
CA ALA A 8 -7.29 2.22 -12.83
C ALA A 8 -7.71 1.88 -14.27
N LYS A 9 -9.02 1.71 -14.54
CA LYS A 9 -9.54 1.52 -15.90
C LYS A 9 -9.71 2.82 -16.67
N ALA A 10 -10.13 3.91 -16.01
CA ALA A 10 -10.36 5.20 -16.66
C ALA A 10 -9.10 6.07 -16.77
N HIS A 11 -8.15 5.91 -15.85
CA HIS A 11 -6.92 6.67 -15.76
C HIS A 11 -5.81 5.96 -16.57
N GLY A 12 -5.08 6.73 -17.38
CA GLY A 12 -3.94 6.22 -18.16
C GLY A 12 -2.65 5.99 -17.35
N GLY A 13 -2.70 6.30 -16.05
CA GLY A 13 -1.55 6.23 -15.12
C GLY A 13 -1.42 4.88 -14.42
N VAL A 14 -0.46 4.81 -13.49
CA VAL A 14 -0.22 3.63 -12.65
C VAL A 14 -0.76 3.84 -11.24
N SER A 15 -1.09 2.75 -10.55
CA SER A 15 -1.54 2.79 -9.15
C SER A 15 -0.57 2.04 -8.24
N VAL A 16 -0.37 2.54 -7.03
CA VAL A 16 0.40 1.86 -5.99
C VAL A 16 -0.49 1.71 -4.76
N PHE A 17 -0.61 0.48 -4.25
CA PHE A 17 -1.36 0.16 -3.06
C PHE A 17 -0.41 -0.24 -1.93
N GLY A 18 -0.42 0.50 -0.83
CA GLY A 18 0.30 0.21 0.41
C GLY A 18 -0.64 -0.31 1.48
N GLY A 19 -0.67 -1.62 1.65
CA GLY A 19 -1.39 -2.34 2.71
C GLY A 19 -0.62 -2.31 4.04
N VAL A 20 -0.86 -1.29 4.87
CA VAL A 20 -0.27 -1.10 6.20
C VAL A 20 -1.14 -1.72 7.28
N GLY A 21 -0.69 -2.84 7.84
CA GLY A 21 -1.34 -3.51 8.95
C GLY A 21 -2.74 -4.02 8.60
N GLU A 22 -2.94 -4.45 7.35
CA GLU A 22 -4.20 -5.03 6.89
C GLU A 22 -4.33 -6.49 7.28
N ARG A 23 -5.54 -7.05 7.17
CA ARG A 23 -5.72 -8.50 7.34
C ARG A 23 -5.25 -9.21 6.08
N THR A 24 -4.53 -10.31 6.27
CA THR A 24 -4.03 -11.14 5.14
C THR A 24 -5.16 -11.60 4.22
N ARG A 25 -6.34 -11.89 4.78
CA ARG A 25 -7.53 -12.24 3.98
C ARG A 25 -7.97 -11.09 3.08
N GLU A 26 -8.06 -9.86 3.59
CA GLU A 26 -8.48 -8.68 2.83
C GLU A 26 -7.46 -8.36 1.72
N GLY A 27 -6.16 -8.54 1.99
CA GLY A 27 -5.12 -8.43 0.97
C GLY A 27 -5.23 -9.49 -0.13
N ASN A 28 -5.52 -10.74 0.23
CA ASN A 28 -5.75 -11.81 -0.74
C ASN A 28 -7.00 -11.55 -1.60
N ASP A 29 -8.11 -11.13 -0.98
CA ASP A 29 -9.35 -10.82 -1.68
C ASP A 29 -9.14 -9.67 -2.69
N LEU A 30 -8.38 -8.63 -2.30
CA LEU A 30 -8.01 -7.53 -3.19
C LEU A 30 -7.15 -8.01 -4.37
N TYR A 31 -6.16 -8.86 -4.13
CA TYR A 31 -5.31 -9.41 -5.19
C TYR A 31 -6.15 -10.20 -6.22
N MET A 32 -7.07 -11.04 -5.76
CA MET A 32 -7.95 -11.80 -6.63
C MET A 32 -8.87 -10.88 -7.44
N GLU A 33 -9.44 -9.84 -6.84
CA GLU A 33 -10.25 -8.86 -7.57
C GLU A 33 -9.44 -8.09 -8.64
N MET A 34 -8.20 -7.70 -8.34
CA MET A 34 -7.32 -7.02 -9.29
C MET A 34 -6.94 -7.89 -10.48
N LYS A 35 -6.78 -9.19 -10.23
CA LYS A 35 -6.56 -10.20 -11.26
C LYS A 35 -7.82 -10.40 -12.13
N GLU A 36 -8.98 -10.63 -11.51
CA GLU A 36 -10.25 -10.85 -12.23
C GLU A 36 -10.68 -9.62 -13.04
N SER A 37 -10.37 -8.42 -12.55
CA SER A 37 -10.68 -7.16 -13.23
C SER A 37 -9.72 -6.79 -14.35
N GLY A 38 -8.60 -7.52 -14.52
CA GLY A 38 -7.58 -7.30 -15.54
C GLY A 38 -6.60 -6.16 -15.22
N VAL A 39 -6.61 -5.64 -13.99
CA VAL A 39 -5.62 -4.63 -13.55
C VAL A 39 -4.25 -5.28 -13.32
N ILE A 40 -4.25 -6.52 -12.83
CA ILE A 40 -3.07 -7.40 -12.80
C ILE A 40 -3.22 -8.41 -13.93
N ASN A 41 -2.25 -8.41 -14.85
CA ASN A 41 -2.17 -9.38 -15.94
C ASN A 41 -1.18 -10.49 -15.55
N GLU A 42 -1.67 -11.66 -15.14
CA GLU A 42 -0.82 -12.78 -14.74
C GLU A 42 -0.03 -13.40 -15.89
N GLN A 43 -0.54 -13.30 -17.13
CA GLN A 43 0.15 -13.82 -18.31
C GLN A 43 1.28 -12.89 -18.74
N ASN A 44 1.13 -11.58 -18.50
CA ASN A 44 2.17 -10.59 -18.74
C ASN A 44 2.22 -9.55 -17.61
N ILE A 45 3.03 -9.83 -16.59
CA ILE A 45 3.18 -8.95 -15.41
C ILE A 45 3.62 -7.54 -15.79
N ALA A 46 4.39 -7.37 -16.88
CA ALA A 46 4.84 -6.06 -17.34
C ALA A 46 3.72 -5.14 -17.85
N GLU A 47 2.56 -5.70 -18.20
CA GLU A 47 1.36 -4.93 -18.59
C GLU A 47 0.46 -4.57 -17.41
N SER A 48 0.76 -5.05 -16.20
CA SER A 48 -0.02 -4.74 -15.01
C SER A 48 0.08 -3.25 -14.66
N LYS A 49 -1.05 -2.64 -14.29
CA LYS A 49 -1.12 -1.20 -13.98
C LYS A 49 -1.06 -0.88 -12.49
N VAL A 50 -0.83 -1.88 -11.64
CA VAL A 50 -0.82 -1.73 -10.20
C VAL A 50 0.40 -2.39 -9.56
N ALA A 51 0.97 -1.73 -8.56
CA ALA A 51 1.93 -2.31 -7.63
C ALA A 51 1.27 -2.50 -6.26
N LEU A 52 1.34 -3.70 -5.70
CA LEU A 52 0.80 -4.02 -4.38
C LEU A 52 1.96 -4.22 -3.38
N VAL A 53 1.93 -3.48 -2.27
CA VAL A 53 2.95 -3.53 -1.22
C VAL A 53 2.24 -3.82 0.10
N TYR A 54 2.55 -4.96 0.73
CA TYR A 54 1.84 -5.42 1.93
C TYR A 54 2.76 -5.57 3.14
N GLY A 55 2.28 -5.10 4.28
CA GLY A 55 2.87 -5.28 5.60
C GLY A 55 1.74 -5.58 6.55
N GLN A 56 1.35 -6.86 6.60
CA GLN A 56 0.11 -7.34 7.21
C GLN A 56 0.12 -7.21 8.75
N MET A 57 -1.04 -7.38 9.40
CA MET A 57 -1.16 -7.30 10.87
C MET A 57 -0.25 -8.27 11.63
N ASN A 58 0.07 -9.42 11.03
CA ASN A 58 0.93 -10.43 11.63
C ASN A 58 2.43 -10.08 11.57
N GLU A 59 2.79 -8.99 10.91
CA GLU A 59 4.17 -8.50 10.81
C GLU A 59 4.56 -7.65 12.05
N PRO A 60 5.85 -7.63 12.42
CA PRO A 60 6.32 -6.81 13.54
C PRO A 60 6.05 -5.32 13.29
N PRO A 61 5.90 -4.51 14.36
CA PRO A 61 5.55 -3.09 14.21
C PRO A 61 6.57 -2.30 13.39
N GLY A 62 7.85 -2.68 13.41
CA GLY A 62 8.86 -2.07 12.54
C GLY A 62 8.58 -2.23 11.05
N ALA A 63 8.09 -3.41 10.63
CA ALA A 63 7.72 -3.66 9.24
C ALA A 63 6.47 -2.87 8.84
N ARG A 64 5.42 -2.89 9.69
CA ARG A 64 4.19 -2.10 9.50
C ARG A 64 4.47 -0.59 9.44
N MET A 65 5.38 -0.08 10.26
CA MET A 65 5.79 1.33 10.26
C MET A 65 6.60 1.73 9.02
N ARG A 66 7.07 0.78 8.20
CA ARG A 66 7.91 1.07 7.02
C ARG A 66 7.22 0.76 5.70
N VAL A 67 6.26 -0.15 5.67
CA VAL A 67 5.61 -0.57 4.42
C VAL A 67 4.95 0.58 3.65
N GLY A 68 4.34 1.55 4.34
CA GLY A 68 3.77 2.74 3.68
C GLY A 68 4.82 3.60 2.98
N LEU A 69 6.05 3.65 3.51
CA LEU A 69 7.17 4.36 2.89
C LEU A 69 7.73 3.58 1.68
N THR A 70 7.72 2.25 1.74
CA THR A 70 8.06 1.41 0.58
C THR A 70 7.08 1.65 -0.56
N ALA A 71 5.77 1.71 -0.28
CA ALA A 71 4.75 2.05 -1.26
C ALA A 71 4.96 3.47 -1.82
N LEU A 72 5.26 4.45 -0.96
CA LEU A 72 5.59 5.81 -1.40
C LEU A 72 6.82 5.83 -2.32
N THR A 73 7.88 5.10 -1.98
CA THR A 73 9.11 5.04 -2.79
C THR A 73 8.84 4.52 -4.20
N MET A 74 8.02 3.47 -4.32
CA MET A 74 7.59 2.97 -5.63
C MET A 74 6.77 4.01 -6.41
N ALA A 75 5.86 4.70 -5.74
CA ALA A 75 5.08 5.78 -6.34
C ALA A 75 5.95 6.95 -6.81
N GLU A 76 6.95 7.33 -6.02
CA GLU A 76 7.90 8.39 -6.38
C GLU A 76 8.75 8.00 -7.59
N TYR A 77 9.17 6.74 -7.72
CA TYR A 77 9.85 6.28 -8.93
C TYR A 77 8.99 6.45 -10.19
N PHE A 78 7.73 6.03 -10.14
CA PHE A 78 6.80 6.19 -11.27
C PHE A 78 6.51 7.66 -11.60
N ARG A 79 6.48 8.53 -10.59
CA ARG A 79 6.29 9.97 -10.76
C ARG A 79 7.53 10.66 -11.33
N ASP A 80 8.70 10.44 -10.73
CA ASP A 80 9.91 11.25 -10.98
C ASP A 80 10.77 10.71 -12.12
N VAL A 81 10.84 9.38 -12.26
CA VAL A 81 11.70 8.73 -13.27
C VAL A 81 10.90 8.39 -14.52
N ASN A 82 9.70 7.86 -14.35
CA ASN A 82 8.85 7.50 -15.49
C ASN A 82 7.91 8.64 -15.93
N GLU A 83 7.84 9.74 -15.17
CA GLU A 83 6.99 10.91 -15.47
C GLU A 83 5.51 10.55 -15.69
N GLN A 84 5.00 9.61 -14.90
CA GLN A 84 3.62 9.13 -14.99
C GLN A 84 2.75 9.74 -13.91
N ASP A 85 1.45 9.90 -14.19
CA ASP A 85 0.47 10.15 -13.14
C ASP A 85 0.33 8.90 -12.26
N VAL A 86 0.48 9.09 -10.95
CA VAL A 86 0.45 8.01 -9.97
C VAL A 86 -0.67 8.21 -8.97
N LEU A 87 -1.45 7.15 -8.75
CA LEU A 87 -2.40 7.10 -7.64
C LEU A 87 -1.84 6.22 -6.53
N LEU A 88 -1.61 6.83 -5.38
CA LEU A 88 -1.15 6.14 -4.18
C LEU A 88 -2.32 5.90 -3.23
N PHE A 89 -2.60 4.63 -2.95
CA PHE A 89 -3.57 4.19 -1.95
C PHE A 89 -2.82 3.67 -0.73
N ILE A 90 -3.07 4.23 0.45
CA ILE A 90 -2.53 3.72 1.71
C ILE A 90 -3.69 3.24 2.58
N ASP A 91 -3.73 1.94 2.83
CA ASP A 91 -4.73 1.31 3.69
C ASP A 91 -4.03 0.44 4.74
N ASN A 92 -4.02 0.76 6.03
CA ASN A 92 -4.64 1.91 6.67
C ASN A 92 -3.60 2.88 7.23
N ILE A 93 -3.72 4.17 6.88
CA ILE A 93 -2.79 5.21 7.37
C ILE A 93 -2.78 5.32 8.91
N PHE A 94 -3.88 5.01 9.59
CA PHE A 94 -3.93 4.96 11.05
C PHE A 94 -3.00 3.86 11.60
N ARG A 95 -2.89 2.71 10.92
CA ARG A 95 -2.02 1.60 11.33
C ARG A 95 -0.54 1.94 11.20
N PHE A 96 -0.18 2.84 10.28
CA PHE A 96 1.17 3.39 10.21
C PHE A 96 1.52 4.16 11.50
N VAL A 97 0.62 5.05 11.95
CA VAL A 97 0.80 5.81 13.20
C VAL A 97 0.84 4.88 14.41
N GLN A 98 -0.08 3.91 14.48
CA GLN A 98 -0.13 2.93 15.56
C GLN A 98 1.18 2.14 15.66
N ALA A 99 1.69 1.63 14.53
CA ALA A 99 2.97 0.93 14.49
C ALA A 99 4.12 1.83 14.93
N GLY A 100 4.09 3.12 14.58
CA GLY A 100 5.03 4.12 15.08
C GLY A 100 5.00 4.29 16.59
N SER A 101 3.81 4.32 17.19
CA SER A 101 3.65 4.38 18.65
C SER A 101 4.19 3.11 19.34
N GLU A 102 3.93 1.93 18.77
CA GLU A 102 4.49 0.66 19.27
C GLU A 102 6.03 0.65 19.23
N VAL A 103 6.63 1.09 18.11
CA VAL A 103 8.09 1.22 17.98
C VAL A 103 8.65 2.25 18.96
N SER A 104 7.98 3.38 19.15
CA SER A 104 8.40 4.43 20.09
C SER A 104 8.44 3.92 21.53
N ALA A 105 7.46 3.11 21.94
CA ALA A 105 7.43 2.47 23.25
C ALA A 105 8.59 1.48 23.43
N LEU A 106 8.91 0.67 22.40
CA LEU A 106 10.06 -0.24 22.42
C LEU A 106 11.40 0.49 22.53
N LEU A 107 11.48 1.74 22.05
CA LEU A 107 12.65 2.61 22.19
C LEU A 107 12.73 3.33 23.56
N GLY A 108 11.80 3.06 24.48
CA GLY A 108 11.80 3.65 25.82
C GLY A 108 11.41 5.12 25.88
N ARG A 109 10.76 5.65 24.83
CA ARG A 109 10.27 7.04 24.83
C ARG A 109 8.98 7.14 25.63
N MET A 110 8.85 8.19 26.44
CA MET A 110 7.61 8.46 27.15
C MET A 110 6.47 8.71 26.15
N PRO A 111 5.29 8.10 26.33
CA PRO A 111 4.16 8.33 25.44
C PRO A 111 3.69 9.78 25.58
N SER A 112 3.54 10.47 24.44
CA SER A 112 2.79 11.73 24.39
C SER A 112 1.31 11.40 24.34
N ALA A 113 0.48 12.17 25.05
CA ALA A 113 -0.95 12.16 24.77
C ALA A 113 -1.16 12.61 23.31
N VAL A 114 -2.00 11.88 22.60
CA VAL A 114 -2.58 12.31 21.33
C VAL A 114 -4.06 12.50 21.66
N GLU A 115 -4.46 13.75 21.90
CA GLU A 115 -5.87 14.14 21.85
C GLU A 115 -6.36 14.17 20.41
#